data_AF-A0A1U7NVD7-F1
#
_entry.id   AF-A0A1U7NVD7-F1
#
_cell.length_a   1.000
_cell.length_b   1.000
_cell.length_c   1.000
_cell.angle_alpha   90.00
_cell.angle_beta   90.00
_cell.angle_gamma   90.00
#
_symmetry.space_group_name_H-M   'P 1'
#
loop_
_entity.id
_entity.type
_entity.pdbx_description
1 polymer ?
#
loop_
_entity_poly.entity_id
_entity_poly.type
_entity_poly.pdbx_seq_one_letter_code
_entity_poly.pdbx_strand_id
1 'polypeptide(L)'
;MKRRKVYRKVRDKKAGKVRSLHRVLAEQMLARPLAPGEIVHHRDGDSTNNDPANLLVLPSQRYHAHIEYHLRCARKGMPSLFPELFRDVTEDRRGTLFESVIP
;
A
#
# COMPACT_ATOMS: atom_id res chain seq x y z
N MET A 1 20.27 -14.33 -0.86
CA MET A 1 20.20 -12.84 -0.86
C MET A 1 18.81 -12.40 -1.29
N LYS A 2 18.17 -11.45 -0.58
CA LYS A 2 16.90 -10.86 -1.04
C LYS A 2 17.19 -9.98 -2.26
N ARG A 3 16.46 -10.19 -3.37
CA ARG A 3 16.51 -9.26 -4.51
C ARG A 3 15.99 -7.89 -4.07
N ARG A 4 16.66 -6.81 -4.49
CA ARG A 4 16.16 -5.44 -4.25
C ARG A 4 14.86 -5.23 -5.03
N LYS A 5 13.84 -4.64 -4.40
CA LYS A 5 12.60 -4.25 -5.07
C LYS A 5 12.91 -3.21 -6.15
N VAL A 6 12.27 -3.36 -7.31
CA VAL A 6 12.40 -2.43 -8.45
C VAL A 6 11.10 -1.64 -8.54
N TYR A 7 11.21 -0.31 -8.52
CA TYR A 7 10.07 0.59 -8.63
C TYR A 7 10.11 1.34 -9.96
N ARG A 8 8.96 1.43 -10.63
CA ARG A 8 8.81 2.28 -11.81
C ARG A 8 8.93 3.76 -11.40
N LYS A 9 9.59 4.57 -12.22
CA LYS A 9 9.84 5.99 -11.98
C LYS A 9 9.20 6.83 -13.07
N VAL A 10 8.82 8.06 -12.73
CA VAL A 10 8.29 9.07 -13.65
C VAL A 10 9.01 10.40 -13.45
N ARG A 11 9.18 11.17 -14.53
CA ARG A 11 9.79 12.49 -14.48
C ARG A 11 8.72 13.53 -14.18
N ASP A 12 8.84 14.20 -13.04
CA ASP A 12 8.04 15.36 -12.69
C ASP A 12 8.61 16.59 -13.41
N LYS A 13 7.90 17.08 -14.43
CA LYS A 13 8.32 18.25 -15.22
C LYS A 13 8.30 19.54 -14.42
N LYS A 14 7.40 19.67 -13.43
CA LYS A 14 7.24 20.89 -12.62
C LYS A 14 8.37 21.01 -11.60
N ALA A 15 8.65 19.91 -10.89
CA ALA A 15 9.72 19.89 -9.89
C ALA A 15 11.12 19.64 -10.49
N GLY A 16 11.21 19.24 -11.76
CA GLY A 16 12.46 18.85 -12.41
C GLY A 16 13.08 17.57 -11.85
N LYS A 17 12.32 16.78 -11.09
CA LYS A 17 12.82 15.61 -10.34
C LYS A 17 12.20 14.31 -10.84
N VAL A 18 12.91 13.20 -10.63
CA VAL A 18 12.35 11.86 -10.88
C VAL A 18 11.69 11.36 -9.60
N ARG A 19 10.42 10.94 -9.70
CA ARG A 19 9.60 10.45 -8.59
C ARG A 19 9.20 8.99 -8.83
N SER A 20 8.94 8.24 -7.76
CA SER A 20 8.42 6.87 -7.86
C SER A 20 6.96 6.90 -8.33
N LEU A 21 6.60 6.09 -9.32
CA LEU A 21 5.26 6.08 -9.90
C LEU A 21 4.17 5.79 -8.87
N HIS A 22 4.33 4.73 -8.07
CA HIS A 22 3.36 4.37 -7.03
C HIS A 22 3.09 5.52 -6.04
N ARG A 23 4.07 6.37 -5.74
CA ARG A 23 3.86 7.53 -4.86
C ARG A 23 3.02 8.60 -5.55
N VAL A 24 3.29 8.86 -6.83
CA VAL A 24 2.51 9.82 -7.62
C VAL A 24 1.06 9.35 -7.75
N LEU A 25 0.83 8.06 -8.03
CA LEU A 25 -0.52 7.50 -8.10
C LEU A 25 -1.25 7.56 -6.76
N ALA A 26 -0.56 7.22 -5.66
CA ALA A 26 -1.14 7.34 -4.33
C ALA A 26 -1.55 8.78 -3.96
N GLU A 27 -0.73 9.77 -4.32
CA GLU A 27 -1.07 11.20 -4.13
C GLU A 27 -2.28 11.62 -4.97
N GLN A 28 -2.38 11.12 -6.20
CA GLN A 28 -3.53 11.36 -7.07
C GLN A 28 -4.82 10.76 -6.49
N MET A 29 -4.74 9.52 -5.98
CA MET A 29 -5.88 8.85 -5.32
C MET A 29 -6.37 9.61 -4.08
N LEU A 30 -5.45 10.14 -3.29
CA LEU A 30 -5.78 10.91 -2.08
C LEU A 30 -6.20 12.35 -2.37
N ALA A 31 -6.06 12.82 -3.62
CA ALA A 31 -6.20 14.22 -4.01
C ALA A 31 -5.36 15.20 -3.14
N ARG A 32 -4.26 14.72 -2.55
CA ARG A 32 -3.32 15.52 -1.75
C ARG A 32 -1.90 14.93 -1.79
N PRO A 33 -0.87 15.73 -1.48
CA PRO A 33 0.47 15.19 -1.27
C PRO A 33 0.51 14.18 -0.12
N LEU A 34 1.44 13.22 -0.20
CA LEU A 34 1.73 12.33 0.91
C LEU A 34 2.37 13.13 2.05
N ALA A 35 1.84 12.95 3.26
CA ALA A 35 2.38 13.56 4.46
C ALA A 35 3.77 12.96 4.80
N PRO A 36 4.62 13.71 5.52
CA PRO A 36 5.88 13.17 6.02
C PRO A 36 5.64 11.91 6.84
N GLY A 37 6.32 10.82 6.46
CA GLY A 37 6.20 9.52 7.12
C GLY A 37 5.21 8.55 6.47
N GLU A 38 4.32 9.00 5.60
CA GLU A 38 3.40 8.11 4.88
C GLU A 38 4.15 7.23 3.86
N ILE A 39 3.83 5.93 3.89
CA ILE A 39 4.47 4.89 3.09
C ILE A 39 3.42 4.21 2.21
N VAL A 40 3.73 4.03 0.93
CA VAL A 40 2.88 3.28 0.00
C VAL A 40 3.25 1.80 0.06
N HIS A 41 2.28 0.97 0.39
CA HIS A 41 2.36 -0.49 0.40
C HIS A 41 1.68 -1.06 -0.85
N HIS A 42 2.24 -2.14 -1.38
CA HIS A 42 1.64 -2.90 -2.50
C HIS A 42 1.02 -4.16 -1.90
N ARG A 43 -0.30 -4.33 -2.01
CA ARG A 43 -1.06 -5.39 -1.33
C ARG A 43 -0.59 -6.79 -1.77
N ASP A 44 -0.32 -6.96 -3.06
CA ASP A 44 0.19 -8.20 -3.66
C ASP A 44 1.68 -8.47 -3.42
N GLY A 45 2.42 -7.47 -2.90
CA GLY A 45 3.86 -7.53 -2.69
C GLY A 45 4.72 -7.31 -3.94
N ASP A 46 4.12 -7.14 -5.13
CA ASP A 46 4.81 -6.82 -6.38
C ASP A 46 4.96 -5.30 -6.54
N SER A 47 6.20 -4.81 -6.46
CA SER A 47 6.52 -3.38 -6.61
C SER A 47 6.35 -2.83 -8.03
N THR A 48 6.05 -3.70 -9.00
CA THR A 48 5.82 -3.32 -10.40
C THR A 48 4.34 -3.20 -10.73
N ASN A 49 3.44 -3.81 -9.94
CA ASN A 49 2.00 -3.65 -10.07
C ASN A 49 1.53 -2.32 -9.44
N ASN A 50 1.40 -1.30 -10.28
CA ASN A 50 1.02 0.05 -9.86
C ASN A 50 -0.48 0.34 -10.04
N ASP A 51 -1.34 -0.69 -10.12
CA ASP A 51 -2.78 -0.48 -10.12
C ASP A 51 -3.20 0.28 -8.83
N PRO A 52 -3.96 1.39 -8.92
CA PRO A 52 -4.44 2.13 -7.75
C PRO A 52 -5.04 1.25 -6.66
N ALA A 53 -5.80 0.21 -7.01
CA ALA A 53 -6.41 -0.71 -6.06
C ALA A 53 -5.40 -1.56 -5.28
N ASN A 54 -4.22 -1.79 -5.87
CA ASN A 54 -3.10 -2.49 -5.24
C ASN A 54 -2.27 -1.58 -4.33
N LEU A 55 -2.50 -0.27 -4.34
CA LEU A 55 -1.75 0.69 -3.55
C LEU A 55 -2.50 1.05 -2.27
N LEU A 56 -1.84 0.90 -1.13
CA LEU A 56 -2.35 1.32 0.17
C LEU A 56 -1.39 2.32 0.81
N VAL A 57 -1.90 3.46 1.26
CA VAL A 57 -1.10 4.44 2.01
C VAL A 57 -1.17 4.13 3.51
N LEU A 58 -0.02 3.91 4.11
CA LEU A 58 0.15 3.60 5.52
C LEU A 58 0.72 4.82 6.27
N PRO A 59 0.33 5.03 7.54
CA PRO A 59 0.69 6.23 8.29
C PRO A 59 2.18 6.33 8.67
N SER A 60 2.90 5.20 8.70
CA SER A 60 4.32 5.20 9.07
C SER A 60 5.09 3.99 8.57
N GLN A 61 6.41 4.14 8.49
CA GLN A 61 7.33 3.03 8.23
C GLN A 61 7.27 1.94 9.31
N ARG A 62 7.04 2.32 10.59
CA ARG A 62 6.88 1.35 11.68
C ARG A 62 5.64 0.48 11.47
N TYR A 63 4.52 1.10 11.10
CA TYR A 63 3.27 0.38 10.84
C TYR A 63 3.41 -0.53 9.61
N HIS A 64 4.04 -0.05 8.53
CA HIS A 64 4.38 -0.87 7.37
C HIS A 64 5.22 -2.11 7.75
N ALA A 65 6.28 -1.94 8.56
CA ALA A 65 7.12 -3.04 9.01
C ALA A 65 6.36 -4.05 9.89
N HIS A 66 5.47 -3.57 10.74
CA HIS A 66 4.61 -4.39 11.59
C HIS A 66 3.67 -5.27 10.76
N ILE A 67 2.97 -4.68 9.77
CA ILE A 67 2.09 -5.46 8.89
C ILE A 67 2.90 -6.47 8.07
N GLU A 68 4.02 -6.06 7.47
CA GLU A 68 4.91 -6.96 6.71
C GLU A 68 5.41 -8.15 7.54
N TYR A 69 5.58 -7.98 8.85
CA TYR A 69 5.87 -9.08 9.77
C TYR A 69 4.70 -10.05 9.84
N HIS A 70 3.48 -9.56 10.11
CA HIS A 70 2.29 -10.42 10.21
C HIS A 70 1.94 -11.13 8.90
N LEU A 71 2.00 -10.43 7.76
CA LEU A 71 1.79 -11.03 6.43
C LEU A 71 2.80 -12.13 6.13
N ARG A 72 4.05 -11.97 6.59
CA ARG A 72 5.08 -13.00 6.44
C ARG A 72 4.84 -14.20 7.34
N CYS A 73 4.41 -14.00 8.59
CA CYS A 73 4.06 -15.10 9.49
C CYS A 73 2.85 -15.86 8.95
N ALA A 74 1.81 -15.16 8.47
CA ALA A 74 0.65 -15.77 7.85
C ALA A 74 1.02 -16.65 6.64
N ARG A 75 1.90 -16.16 5.74
CA ARG A 75 2.43 -16.97 4.61
C ARG A 75 3.22 -18.21 5.03
N LYS A 76 3.69 -18.28 6.27
CA LYS A 76 4.35 -19.46 6.84
C LYS A 76 3.38 -20.38 7.59
N GLY A 77 2.08 -20.13 7.52
CA GLY A 77 1.06 -20.88 8.27
C GLY A 77 0.93 -20.46 9.74
N MET A 78 1.46 -19.28 10.11
CA MET A 78 1.38 -18.72 11.46
C MET A 78 0.64 -17.37 11.41
N PRO A 79 -0.69 -17.36 11.21
CA PRO A 79 -1.45 -16.12 11.22
C PRO A 79 -1.38 -15.44 12.59
N SER A 80 -1.68 -14.13 12.61
CA SER A 80 -1.93 -13.41 13.87
C SER A 80 -3.09 -14.07 14.63
N LEU A 81 -3.17 -13.86 15.94
CA LEU A 81 -4.36 -14.20 16.73
C LEU A 81 -5.63 -13.49 16.22
N PHE A 82 -5.45 -12.34 15.57
CA PHE A 82 -6.51 -11.49 15.02
C PHE A 82 -6.23 -11.21 13.53
N PRO A 83 -6.42 -12.18 12.62
CA PRO A 83 -6.16 -12.00 11.19
C PRO A 83 -7.07 -10.95 10.54
N GLU A 84 -8.28 -10.76 11.07
CA GLU A 84 -9.26 -9.80 10.60
C GLU A 84 -8.79 -8.35 10.66
N LEU A 85 -7.87 -8.02 11.58
CA LEU A 85 -7.28 -6.68 11.70
C LEU A 85 -6.38 -6.33 10.51
N PHE A 86 -5.95 -7.32 9.74
CA PHE A 86 -5.06 -7.14 8.59
C PHE A 86 -5.77 -7.30 7.24
N ARG A 87 -7.08 -7.61 7.22
CA ARG A 87 -7.86 -7.77 5.99
C ARG A 87 -7.79 -6.54 5.11
N ASP A 88 -7.88 -5.35 5.72
CA ASP A 88 -7.79 -4.06 5.01
C ASP A 88 -6.43 -3.81 4.34
N VAL A 89 -5.42 -4.62 4.65
CA VAL A 89 -4.10 -4.52 4.02
C VAL A 89 -3.99 -5.49 2.85
N THR A 90 -4.59 -6.67 2.94
CA THR A 90 -4.54 -7.68 1.89
C THR A 90 -5.61 -7.48 0.82
N GLU A 91 -6.76 -6.93 1.18
CA GLU A 91 -7.95 -6.83 0.34
C GLU A 91 -8.26 -5.36 0.02
N ASP A 92 -8.69 -5.11 -1.21
CA ASP A 92 -9.28 -3.82 -1.57
C ASP A 92 -10.74 -3.80 -1.13
N ARG A 93 -11.03 -3.15 0.00
CA ARG A 93 -12.42 -2.86 0.41
C ARG A 93 -12.93 -1.68 -0.40
N ARG A 94 -13.32 -1.94 -1.66
CA ARG A 94 -14.19 -1.01 -2.38
C ARG A 94 -15.58 -1.14 -1.76
N GLY A 95 -15.97 -0.08 -1.06
CA GLY A 95 -17.32 0.09 -0.61
C GLY A 95 -17.44 1.07 0.53
N THR A 96 -18.56 1.79 0.57
CA THR A 96 -18.88 2.63 1.73
C THR A 96 -19.45 1.76 2.84
N LEU A 97 -19.37 2.23 4.09
CA LEU A 97 -19.95 1.56 5.26
C LEU A 97 -21.44 1.20 5.08
N PHE A 98 -22.12 1.87 4.15
CA PHE A 98 -23.56 1.73 3.88
C PHE A 98 -23.90 0.94 2.61
N GLU A 99 -22.91 0.46 1.84
CA GLU A 99 -23.20 -0.31 0.61
C GLU A 99 -23.98 -1.60 0.89
N SER A 100 -23.85 -2.17 2.09
CA SER A 100 -24.58 -3.38 2.51
C SER A 100 -25.90 -3.08 3.24
N VAL A 101 -26.20 -1.80 3.48
CA VAL A 101 -27.31 -1.36 4.37
C VAL A 101 -28.44 -0.70 3.57
N ILE A 102 -28.14 -0.18 2.38
CA ILE A 102 -29.14 0.43 1.50
C ILE A 102 -29.55 -0.62 0.45
N PRO A 103 -30.82 -1.06 0.41
CA PRO A 103 -31.32 -2.04 -0.56
C PRO A 103 -31.37 -1.51 -1.99
#